data_AF-A0A6I9PRE8-F1
#
_entry.id   AF-A0A6I9PRE8-F1
#
_cell.length_a   1.000
_cell.length_b   1.000
_cell.length_c   1.000
_cell.angle_alpha   90.00
_cell.angle_beta   90.00
_cell.angle_gamma   90.00
#
_symmetry.space_group_name_H-M   'P 1'
#
loop_
_entity.id
_entity.type
_entity.pdbx_description
1 polymer ?
#
loop_
_entity_poly.entity_id
_entity_poly.type
_entity_poly.pdbx_seq_one_letter_code
_entity_poly.pdbx_strand_id
1 'polypeptide(L)'
;MARFFLPFLLMFLCVQTTLSSGVFELKISSFSSSRGVCGFQTRDCQIFFRVCLKHSQDVINPEPPCTYGTALTDIFGADSKSISSSAPIRVPFHFKWPGTFSLIIEAWNAESSIIGSTDNQNNLISRLATRRRLTVGEEWSQDVDFSNKSELRYSYHVICDEHYHGVECSAYCRPRNDTFGHYTCDEPGDRVCLEGWTGVYCDV
;
A
#
# COMPACT_ATOMS: atom_id res chain seq x y z
N MET A 1 -1.74 40.40 -45.66
CA MET A 1 -1.39 39.06 -45.16
C MET A 1 -1.41 39.10 -43.63
N ALA A 2 -2.56 38.79 -43.02
CA ALA A 2 -2.70 38.78 -41.56
C ALA A 2 -2.30 37.41 -41.03
N ARG A 3 -1.26 37.38 -40.18
CA ARG A 3 -0.81 36.16 -39.48
C ARG A 3 -1.69 35.96 -38.26
N PHE A 4 -2.55 34.94 -38.31
CA PHE A 4 -3.28 34.46 -37.14
C PHE A 4 -2.31 33.67 -36.25
N PHE A 5 -1.96 34.24 -35.10
CA PHE A 5 -1.30 33.51 -34.02
C PHE A 5 -2.38 32.73 -33.25
N LEU A 6 -2.36 31.40 -33.36
CA LEU A 6 -3.14 30.50 -32.52
C LEU A 6 -2.49 30.46 -31.13
N PRO A 7 -3.18 30.80 -30.02
CA PRO A 7 -2.65 30.54 -28.69
C PRO A 7 -2.80 29.05 -28.39
N PHE A 8 -1.68 28.39 -28.15
CA PHE A 8 -1.64 26.99 -27.71
C PHE A 8 -2.14 26.93 -26.27
N LEU A 9 -3.41 26.50 -26.09
CA LEU A 9 -4.02 26.29 -24.78
C LEU A 9 -3.36 25.06 -24.12
N LEU A 10 -2.41 25.29 -23.22
CA LEU A 10 -1.86 24.27 -22.34
C LEU A 10 -2.96 23.78 -21.38
N MET A 11 -3.64 22.70 -21.76
CA MET A 11 -4.49 21.93 -20.86
C MET A 11 -3.61 21.33 -19.75
N PHE A 12 -3.63 21.95 -18.58
CA PHE A 12 -3.14 21.34 -17.34
C PHE A 12 -4.01 20.11 -17.07
N LEU A 13 -3.50 18.92 -17.38
CA LEU A 13 -4.11 17.66 -16.98
C LEU A 13 -4.05 17.60 -15.45
N CYS A 14 -5.17 17.93 -14.81
CA CYS A 14 -5.38 17.67 -13.40
C CYS A 14 -5.46 16.15 -13.25
N VAL A 15 -4.36 15.52 -12.81
CA VAL A 15 -4.34 14.11 -12.47
C VAL A 15 -5.32 13.94 -11.31
N GLN A 16 -6.49 13.37 -11.58
CA GLN A 16 -7.46 13.05 -10.54
C GLN A 16 -6.84 11.96 -9.67
N THR A 17 -6.32 12.34 -8.50
CA THR A 17 -6.00 11.38 -7.45
C THR A 17 -7.32 10.82 -6.96
N THR A 18 -7.63 9.57 -7.30
CA THR A 18 -8.75 8.86 -6.68
C THR A 18 -8.52 8.89 -5.17
N LEU A 19 -9.45 9.46 -4.43
CA LEU A 19 -9.40 9.46 -2.96
C LEU A 19 -9.47 8.00 -2.52
N SER A 20 -8.41 7.51 -1.89
CA SER A 20 -8.44 6.22 -1.21
C SER A 20 -9.23 6.34 0.09
N SER A 21 -9.78 5.21 0.53
CA SER A 21 -10.46 5.07 1.81
C SER A 21 -9.49 4.69 2.92
N GLY A 22 -8.38 4.05 2.54
CA GLY A 22 -7.29 3.71 3.44
C GLY A 22 -6.10 3.13 2.68
N VAL A 23 -5.08 2.77 3.45
CA VAL A 23 -3.80 2.29 2.94
C VAL A 23 -3.37 1.07 3.72
N PHE A 24 -3.01 0.01 3.00
CA PHE A 24 -2.23 -1.09 3.56
C PHE A 24 -0.75 -0.73 3.47
N GLU A 25 -0.06 -0.70 4.60
CA GLU A 25 1.39 -0.47 4.63
C GLU A 25 2.13 -1.73 5.06
N LEU A 26 3.25 -2.01 4.38
CA LEU A 26 4.12 -3.13 4.68
C LEU A 26 5.57 -2.68 4.75
N LYS A 27 6.23 -2.98 5.85
CA LYS A 27 7.62 -2.67 6.10
C LYS A 27 8.43 -3.95 6.19
N ILE A 28 9.52 -4.01 5.43
CA ILE A 28 10.46 -5.13 5.48
C ILE A 28 11.55 -4.79 6.50
N SER A 29 11.72 -5.65 7.49
CA SER A 29 12.72 -5.49 8.54
C SER A 29 14.05 -6.11 8.12
N SER A 30 14.01 -7.32 7.57
CA SER A 30 15.19 -8.01 7.07
C SER A 30 14.83 -9.09 6.07
N PHE A 31 15.77 -9.39 5.18
CA PHE A 31 15.67 -10.49 4.23
C PHE A 31 17.02 -11.18 4.09
N SER A 32 17.02 -12.51 4.07
CA SER A 32 18.21 -13.31 3.77
C SER A 32 17.84 -14.53 2.92
N SER A 33 18.78 -15.00 2.10
CA SER A 33 18.57 -16.18 1.25
C SER A 33 19.85 -17.00 1.12
N SER A 34 19.74 -18.30 1.31
CA SER A 34 20.88 -19.23 1.20
C SER A 34 21.28 -19.51 -0.25
N ARG A 35 20.47 -19.15 -1.25
CA ARG A 35 20.82 -19.29 -2.68
C ARG A 35 21.79 -18.19 -3.15
N GLY A 36 22.20 -17.31 -2.24
CA GLY A 36 22.71 -15.99 -2.57
C GLY A 36 21.55 -15.11 -2.97
N VAL A 37 21.40 -13.96 -2.31
CA VAL A 37 20.50 -12.89 -2.78
C VAL A 37 21.02 -12.33 -4.12
N CYS A 38 22.32 -12.48 -4.34
CA CYS A 38 23.13 -11.95 -5.42
C CYS A 38 24.08 -13.07 -5.89
N GLY A 39 24.45 -13.08 -7.18
CA GLY A 39 25.43 -14.03 -7.71
C GLY A 39 26.86 -13.79 -7.18
N PHE A 40 27.87 -14.18 -7.96
CA PHE A 40 29.29 -14.06 -7.58
C PHE A 40 29.81 -12.62 -7.39
N GLN A 41 29.03 -11.58 -7.71
CA GLN A 41 29.41 -10.18 -7.54
C GLN A 41 28.73 -9.59 -6.30
N THR A 42 29.53 -9.32 -5.27
CA THR A 42 29.04 -8.92 -3.93
C THR A 42 29.04 -7.41 -3.70
N ARG A 43 29.62 -6.62 -4.62
CA ARG A 43 29.66 -5.16 -4.52
C ARG A 43 28.61 -4.65 -5.52
N ASP A 44 27.63 -3.92 -5.00
CA ASP A 44 26.51 -3.32 -5.76
C ASP A 44 25.29 -4.22 -6.04
N CYS A 45 25.10 -5.30 -5.28
CA CYS A 45 23.87 -6.07 -5.38
C CYS A 45 22.66 -5.27 -4.90
N GLN A 46 21.73 -5.08 -5.82
CA GLN A 46 20.53 -4.31 -5.62
C GLN A 46 19.29 -5.20 -5.71
N ILE A 47 18.38 -5.01 -4.76
CA ILE A 47 17.10 -5.71 -4.73
C ILE A 47 15.96 -4.73 -4.60
N PHE A 48 14.78 -5.20 -4.94
CA PHE A 48 13.52 -4.56 -4.62
C PHE A 48 12.49 -5.63 -4.29
N PHE A 49 11.39 -5.22 -3.69
CA PHE A 49 10.29 -6.11 -3.34
C PHE A 49 9.02 -5.71 -4.07
N ARG A 50 8.26 -6.72 -4.51
CA ARG A 50 6.89 -6.55 -4.97
C ARG A 50 5.93 -7.06 -3.91
N VAL A 51 4.94 -6.25 -3.57
CA VAL A 51 3.79 -6.65 -2.78
C VAL A 51 2.57 -6.70 -3.68
N CYS A 52 1.86 -7.82 -3.65
CA CYS A 52 0.61 -8.04 -4.37
C CYS A 52 -0.46 -8.47 -3.36
N LEU A 53 -1.56 -7.72 -3.32
CA LEU A 53 -2.71 -8.01 -2.46
C LEU A 53 -3.89 -8.51 -3.29
N LYS A 54 -4.52 -9.58 -2.83
CA LYS A 54 -5.68 -10.20 -3.46
C LYS A 54 -6.75 -10.52 -2.42
N HIS A 55 -7.97 -10.73 -2.90
CA HIS A 55 -9.03 -11.35 -2.10
C HIS A 55 -8.55 -12.69 -1.54
N SER A 56 -9.07 -13.07 -0.37
CA SER A 56 -8.70 -14.30 0.31
C SER A 56 -9.02 -15.52 -0.57
N GLN A 57 -8.02 -16.36 -0.82
CA GLN A 57 -8.14 -17.65 -1.54
C GLN A 57 -7.63 -18.79 -0.66
N ASP A 58 -8.23 -19.98 -0.77
CA ASP A 58 -7.76 -21.17 -0.03
C ASP A 58 -6.48 -21.75 -0.64
N VAL A 59 -6.39 -21.75 -1.98
CA VAL A 59 -5.16 -22.02 -2.72
C VAL A 59 -4.76 -20.73 -3.43
N ILE A 60 -3.66 -20.13 -2.99
CA ILE A 60 -3.25 -18.80 -3.46
C ILE A 60 -2.50 -18.93 -4.77
N ASN A 61 -3.04 -18.32 -5.83
CA ASN A 61 -2.31 -18.15 -7.08
C ASN A 61 -1.50 -16.83 -7.03
N PRO A 62 -0.15 -16.88 -7.03
CA PRO A 62 0.70 -15.68 -6.94
C PRO A 62 0.71 -14.84 -8.22
N GLU A 63 0.22 -15.38 -9.33
CA GLU A 63 0.17 -14.67 -10.61
C GLU A 63 -0.88 -13.53 -10.59
N PRO A 64 -0.67 -12.46 -11.38
CA PRO A 64 -1.65 -11.38 -11.55
C PRO A 64 -3.04 -11.90 -11.96
N PRO A 65 -4.13 -11.15 -11.67
CA PRO A 65 -4.17 -9.78 -11.17
C PRO A 65 -4.13 -9.68 -9.62
N CYS A 66 -3.55 -8.58 -9.11
CA CYS A 66 -3.59 -8.22 -7.70
C CYS A 66 -4.86 -7.41 -7.42
N THR A 67 -5.96 -8.07 -7.04
CA THR A 67 -7.30 -7.45 -7.00
C THR A 67 -7.43 -6.30 -6.00
N TYR A 68 -6.57 -6.23 -4.98
CA TYR A 68 -6.53 -5.13 -4.02
C TYR A 68 -5.41 -4.13 -4.30
N GLY A 69 -4.59 -4.40 -5.32
CA GLY A 69 -3.47 -3.54 -5.72
C GLY A 69 -2.12 -4.22 -5.59
N THR A 70 -1.13 -3.58 -6.21
CA THR A 70 0.27 -3.99 -6.19
C THR A 70 1.13 -2.76 -5.94
N ALA A 71 2.25 -2.94 -5.26
CA ALA A 71 3.24 -1.90 -5.06
C ALA A 71 4.64 -2.49 -5.09
N LEU A 72 5.61 -1.63 -5.41
CA LEU A 72 7.03 -1.95 -5.44
C LEU A 72 7.75 -1.08 -4.40
N THR A 73 8.82 -1.61 -3.81
CA THR A 73 9.79 -0.75 -3.13
C THR A 73 10.64 0.01 -4.14
N ASP A 74 11.32 1.05 -3.67
CA ASP A 74 12.53 1.52 -4.34
C ASP A 74 13.60 0.41 -4.41
N ILE A 75 14.58 0.60 -5.28
CA ILE A 75 15.74 -0.29 -5.40
C ILE A 75 16.77 0.13 -4.35
N PHE A 76 17.27 -0.84 -3.58
CA PHE A 76 18.27 -0.60 -2.55
C PHE A 76 19.25 -1.77 -2.41
N GLY A 77 20.33 -1.56 -1.66
CA GLY A 77 21.33 -2.60 -1.40
C GLY A 77 20.73 -3.81 -0.69
N ALA A 78 21.18 -5.00 -1.05
CA ALA A 78 20.76 -6.27 -0.43
C ALA A 78 21.23 -6.46 1.02
N ASP A 79 21.98 -5.50 1.58
CA ASP A 79 22.45 -5.55 2.96
C ASP A 79 21.33 -5.25 3.97
N SER A 80 21.47 -5.80 5.17
CA SER A 80 20.44 -5.68 6.22
C SER A 80 20.15 -4.22 6.61
N LYS A 81 21.13 -3.31 6.52
CA LYS A 81 20.94 -1.92 6.92
C LYS A 81 20.06 -1.20 5.90
N SER A 82 20.41 -1.30 4.62
CA SER A 82 19.62 -0.75 3.51
C SER A 82 18.17 -1.24 3.52
N ILE A 83 17.95 -2.55 3.71
CA ILE A 83 16.61 -3.14 3.83
C ILE A 83 15.85 -2.53 5.02
N SER A 84 16.45 -2.56 6.21
CA SER A 84 15.80 -2.07 7.44
C SER A 84 15.48 -0.56 7.38
N SER A 85 16.25 0.25 6.65
CA SER A 85 16.04 1.69 6.51
C SER A 85 15.10 2.11 5.36
N SER A 86 14.63 1.17 4.52
CA SER A 86 13.72 1.46 3.40
C SER A 86 12.41 2.16 3.85
N ALA A 87 11.68 2.79 2.95
CA ALA A 87 10.32 3.26 3.27
C ALA A 87 9.34 2.06 3.33
N PRO A 88 8.25 2.14 4.14
CA PRO A 88 7.13 1.21 4.02
C PRO A 88 6.51 1.24 2.61
N ILE A 89 6.13 0.07 2.12
CA ILE A 89 5.42 -0.12 0.86
C ILE A 89 3.95 0.20 1.11
N ARG A 90 3.34 1.05 0.28
CA ARG A 90 1.97 1.52 0.46
C ARG A 90 1.09 1.01 -0.68
N VAL A 91 0.00 0.32 -0.35
CA VAL A 91 -1.03 -0.11 -1.30
C VAL A 91 -2.35 0.58 -0.94
N PRO A 92 -2.70 1.70 -1.59
CA PRO A 92 -3.96 2.40 -1.32
C PRO A 92 -5.15 1.59 -1.85
N PHE A 93 -6.27 1.64 -1.12
CA PHE A 93 -7.52 1.01 -1.54
C PHE A 93 -8.69 1.99 -1.41
N HIS A 94 -9.74 1.78 -2.22
CA HIS A 94 -10.94 2.63 -2.29
C HIS A 94 -12.23 1.87 -1.95
N PHE A 95 -12.08 0.67 -1.38
CA PHE A 95 -13.17 -0.22 -1.01
C PHE A 95 -13.17 -0.47 0.49
N LYS A 96 -14.28 -0.98 1.00
CA LYS A 96 -14.41 -1.41 2.39
C LYS A 96 -13.39 -2.50 2.73
N TRP A 97 -12.53 -2.26 3.72
CA TRP A 97 -11.47 -3.22 4.07
C TRP A 97 -12.07 -4.56 4.52
N PRO A 98 -11.73 -5.68 3.85
CA PRO A 98 -12.42 -6.96 4.05
C PRO A 98 -11.98 -7.73 5.30
N GLY A 99 -10.92 -7.28 5.99
CA GLY A 99 -10.35 -7.96 7.15
C GLY A 99 -9.54 -9.22 6.84
N THR A 100 -9.86 -9.97 5.78
CA THR A 100 -9.09 -11.14 5.32
C THR A 100 -8.62 -10.98 3.89
N PHE A 101 -7.37 -11.35 3.62
CA PHE A 101 -6.72 -11.14 2.33
C PHE A 101 -5.63 -12.17 2.06
N SER A 102 -5.23 -12.27 0.79
CA SER A 102 -4.04 -13.01 0.37
C SER A 102 -2.91 -12.02 0.11
N LEU A 103 -1.77 -12.25 0.79
CA LEU A 103 -0.56 -11.46 0.72
C LEU A 103 0.51 -12.23 -0.05
N ILE A 104 1.02 -11.63 -1.11
CA ILE A 104 2.16 -12.14 -1.86
C ILE A 104 3.29 -11.12 -1.77
N ILE A 105 4.46 -11.57 -1.33
CA ILE A 105 5.69 -10.78 -1.28
C ILE A 105 6.75 -11.48 -2.10
N GLU A 106 7.36 -10.75 -3.02
CA GLU A 106 8.42 -11.26 -3.88
C GLU A 106 9.67 -10.41 -3.72
N ALA A 107 10.83 -11.06 -3.59
CA ALA A 107 12.14 -10.42 -3.61
C ALA A 107 12.76 -10.61 -5.00
N TRP A 108 13.20 -9.51 -5.61
CA TRP A 108 13.72 -9.48 -6.99
C TRP A 108 15.14 -8.93 -7.03
N ASN A 109 15.98 -9.49 -7.90
CA ASN A 109 17.29 -8.92 -8.26
C ASN A 109 17.09 -7.81 -9.31
N ALA A 110 17.62 -6.62 -9.04
CA ALA A 110 17.51 -5.44 -9.91
C ALA A 110 18.52 -5.42 -11.08
N GLU A 111 19.57 -6.25 -11.07
CA GLU A 111 20.73 -6.18 -11.97
C GLU A 111 20.41 -6.35 -13.48
N SER A 112 19.25 -6.88 -13.86
CA SER A 112 18.89 -7.11 -15.27
C SER A 112 17.49 -6.65 -15.68
N SER A 113 16.76 -5.98 -14.78
CA SER A 113 15.41 -5.45 -15.07
C SER A 113 15.47 -3.98 -15.48
N ILE A 114 14.73 -3.61 -16.52
CA ILE A 114 14.25 -2.23 -16.68
C ILE A 114 13.58 -1.87 -15.35
N ILE A 115 13.88 -0.70 -14.77
CA ILE A 115 13.45 -0.27 -13.43
C ILE A 115 12.02 -0.76 -13.11
N GLY A 116 11.90 -1.71 -12.18
CA GLY A 116 10.62 -2.24 -11.70
C GLY A 116 9.93 -3.30 -12.58
N SER A 117 10.56 -3.85 -13.62
CA SER A 117 9.97 -4.94 -14.42
C SER A 117 10.06 -6.28 -13.70
N THR A 118 8.94 -7.03 -13.69
CA THR A 118 8.84 -8.38 -13.10
C THR A 118 8.66 -9.47 -14.17
N ASP A 119 9.01 -9.15 -15.42
CA ASP A 119 8.79 -10.03 -16.57
C ASP A 119 9.81 -11.18 -16.64
N ASN A 120 11.06 -10.93 -16.21
CA ASN A 120 12.12 -11.92 -16.24
C ASN A 120 12.16 -12.74 -14.94
N GLN A 121 11.47 -13.88 -14.92
CA GLN A 121 11.38 -14.79 -13.77
C GLN A 121 12.74 -15.30 -13.25
N ASN A 122 13.81 -15.23 -14.04
CA ASN A 122 15.15 -15.57 -13.57
C ASN A 122 15.68 -14.63 -12.48
N ASN A 123 15.10 -13.43 -12.36
CA ASN A 123 15.46 -12.45 -11.32
C ASN A 123 14.70 -12.65 -10.01
N LEU A 124 13.71 -13.55 -9.97
CA LEU A 124 12.96 -13.84 -8.75
C LEU A 124 13.83 -14.62 -7.77
N ILE A 125 14.10 -14.03 -6.61
CA ILE A 125 14.94 -14.61 -5.56
C ILE A 125 14.10 -15.48 -4.64
N SER A 126 12.97 -14.95 -4.18
CA SER A 126 12.04 -15.64 -3.28
C SER A 126 10.62 -15.10 -3.44
N ARG A 127 9.65 -15.94 -3.13
CA ARG A 127 8.21 -15.66 -3.20
C ARG A 127 7.52 -16.28 -2.00
N LEU A 128 6.86 -15.43 -1.22
CA LEU A 128 5.90 -15.77 -0.18
C LEU A 128 4.49 -15.59 -0.74
N ALA A 129 3.59 -16.54 -0.48
CA ALA A 129 2.16 -16.39 -0.68
C ALA A 129 1.41 -16.95 0.54
N THR A 130 0.69 -16.10 1.26
CA THR A 130 0.04 -16.47 2.53
C THR A 130 -1.30 -15.76 2.72
N ARG A 131 -2.22 -16.40 3.46
CA ARG A 131 -3.52 -15.83 3.83
C ARG A 131 -3.41 -15.20 5.21
N ARG A 132 -3.90 -13.98 5.36
CA ARG A 132 -3.84 -13.23 6.63
C ARG A 132 -5.19 -12.61 7.00
N ARG A 133 -5.31 -12.29 8.28
CA ARG A 133 -6.41 -11.51 8.85
C ARG A 133 -5.81 -10.31 9.57
N LEU A 134 -6.40 -9.14 9.36
CA LEU A 134 -5.92 -7.89 9.92
C LEU A 134 -7.09 -6.93 10.09
N THR A 135 -7.21 -6.34 11.28
CA THR A 135 -8.12 -5.24 11.55
C THR A 135 -7.43 -3.91 11.24
N VAL A 136 -8.21 -2.89 10.89
CA VAL A 136 -7.70 -1.51 10.77
C VAL A 136 -7.15 -1.05 12.11
N GLY A 137 -5.99 -0.39 12.11
CA GLY A 137 -5.34 0.18 13.29
C GLY A 137 -3.90 0.61 13.02
N GLU A 138 -3.38 1.50 13.87
CA GLU A 138 -1.99 2.00 13.77
C GLU A 138 -0.94 0.95 14.21
N GLU A 139 -1.35 -0.06 14.99
CA GLU A 139 -0.45 -1.08 15.50
C GLU A 139 0.06 -2.02 14.40
N TRP A 140 1.39 -2.20 14.34
CA TRP A 140 2.05 -3.05 13.35
C TRP A 140 1.95 -4.53 13.72
N SER A 141 1.33 -5.34 12.86
CA SER A 141 1.38 -6.79 12.94
C SER A 141 2.71 -7.30 12.36
N GLN A 142 3.46 -8.07 13.14
CA GLN A 142 4.78 -8.61 12.74
C GLN A 142 4.68 -10.08 12.35
N ASP A 143 5.44 -10.50 11.34
CA ASP A 143 5.49 -11.88 10.90
C ASP A 143 6.86 -12.27 10.32
N VAL A 144 7.08 -13.57 10.19
CA VAL A 144 8.30 -14.14 9.64
C VAL A 144 7.96 -15.30 8.73
N ASP A 145 8.48 -15.27 7.50
CA ASP A 145 8.39 -16.40 6.58
C ASP A 145 9.73 -17.11 6.43
N PHE A 146 9.69 -18.43 6.51
CA PHE A 146 10.82 -19.34 6.30
C PHE A 146 10.53 -20.25 5.12
N SER A 147 10.44 -19.70 3.91
CA SER A 147 10.20 -20.48 2.69
C SER A 147 11.42 -20.50 1.78
N ASN A 148 11.58 -21.57 1.00
CA ASN A 148 12.53 -21.67 -0.12
C ASN A 148 14.03 -21.41 0.19
N LYS A 149 14.45 -21.65 1.45
CA LYS A 149 15.79 -21.32 2.00
C LYS A 149 16.05 -19.81 2.15
N SER A 150 14.98 -19.04 2.29
CA SER A 150 15.02 -17.63 2.64
C SER A 150 14.30 -17.36 3.97
N GLU A 151 14.70 -16.29 4.62
CA GLU A 151 14.04 -15.75 5.81
C GLU A 151 13.63 -14.31 5.52
N LEU A 152 12.32 -14.03 5.58
CA LEU A 152 11.75 -12.70 5.38
C LEU A 152 11.05 -12.25 6.66
N ARG A 153 11.53 -11.17 7.27
CA ARG A 153 10.88 -10.52 8.42
C ARG A 153 10.21 -9.25 7.96
N TYR A 154 8.92 -9.13 8.25
CA TYR A 154 8.11 -8.01 7.80
C TYR A 154 7.03 -7.66 8.81
N SER A 155 6.59 -6.41 8.76
CA SER A 155 5.48 -5.90 9.54
C SER A 155 4.48 -5.21 8.64
N TYR A 156 3.19 -5.25 8.99
CA TYR A 156 2.15 -4.61 8.20
C TYR A 156 0.99 -4.13 9.09
N HIS A 157 0.30 -3.10 8.62
CA HIS A 157 -0.94 -2.61 9.24
C HIS A 157 -1.84 -1.99 8.16
N VAL A 158 -3.06 -1.61 8.55
CA VAL A 158 -3.98 -0.86 7.69
C VAL A 158 -4.46 0.35 8.45
N ILE A 159 -4.32 1.52 7.84
CA ILE A 159 -4.79 2.79 8.37
C ILE A 159 -5.83 3.37 7.42
N CYS A 160 -6.83 4.06 7.97
CA CYS A 160 -7.76 4.83 7.16
C CYS A 160 -7.11 6.12 6.67
N ASP A 161 -7.54 6.56 5.49
CA ASP A 161 -7.16 7.88 5.01
C ASP A 161 -7.90 8.97 5.80
N GLU A 162 -7.46 10.22 5.61
CA GLU A 162 -8.07 11.36 6.27
C GLU A 162 -9.59 11.39 6.07
N HIS A 163 -10.32 11.58 7.18
CA HIS A 163 -11.78 11.61 7.25
C HIS A 163 -12.48 10.26 7.00
N TYR A 164 -11.76 9.15 6.79
CA TYR A 164 -12.32 7.81 6.83
C TYR A 164 -12.11 7.18 8.20
N HIS A 165 -13.15 6.51 8.68
CA HIS A 165 -13.23 5.99 10.04
C HIS A 165 -13.81 4.58 10.08
N GLY A 166 -13.80 4.02 11.28
CA GLY A 166 -14.32 2.69 11.58
C GLY A 166 -13.37 1.55 11.20
N VAL A 167 -13.73 0.34 11.63
CA VAL A 167 -12.90 -0.87 11.55
C VAL A 167 -12.65 -1.38 10.12
N GLU A 168 -13.29 -0.77 9.12
CA GLU A 168 -13.23 -1.15 7.72
C GLU A 168 -12.93 0.05 6.79
N CYS A 169 -12.60 1.23 7.35
CA CYS A 169 -12.35 2.48 6.62
C CYS A 169 -13.45 2.86 5.63
N SER A 170 -14.72 2.67 5.99
CA SER A 170 -15.86 2.93 5.10
C SER A 170 -16.75 4.09 5.55
N ALA A 171 -16.58 4.58 6.77
CA ALA A 171 -17.37 5.70 7.30
C ALA A 171 -16.65 7.02 7.01
N TYR A 172 -17.17 7.80 6.06
CA TYR A 172 -16.61 9.12 5.76
C TYR A 172 -17.23 10.21 6.66
N CYS A 173 -16.38 10.84 7.47
CA CYS A 173 -16.74 11.99 8.27
C CYS A 173 -15.60 13.01 8.32
N ARG A 174 -15.88 14.18 7.72
CA ARG A 174 -15.06 15.38 7.80
C ARG A 174 -15.77 16.41 8.69
N PRO A 175 -15.13 16.89 9.78
CA PRO A 175 -15.71 17.91 10.64
C PRO A 175 -16.14 19.14 9.84
N ARG A 176 -17.26 19.74 10.23
CA ARG A 176 -17.85 20.89 9.54
C ARG A 176 -18.46 21.86 10.54
N ASN A 177 -18.32 23.15 10.25
CA ASN A 177 -18.94 24.23 11.03
C ASN A 177 -19.28 25.37 10.07
N ASP A 178 -20.30 25.17 9.25
CA ASP A 178 -20.78 26.11 8.24
C ASP A 178 -22.30 25.96 8.07
N THR A 179 -22.91 26.67 7.11
CA THR A 179 -24.36 26.64 6.87
C THR A 179 -24.96 25.25 6.59
N PHE A 180 -24.15 24.24 6.32
CA PHE A 180 -24.57 22.87 6.03
C PHE A 180 -24.31 21.88 7.17
N GLY A 181 -23.84 22.34 8.33
CA GLY A 181 -23.72 21.50 9.52
C GLY A 181 -22.65 21.97 10.50
N HIS A 182 -22.88 21.62 11.76
CA HIS A 182 -22.07 22.00 12.91
C HIS A 182 -21.73 20.76 13.75
N TYR A 183 -20.69 20.03 13.35
CA TYR A 183 -20.34 18.75 13.96
C TYR A 183 -18.85 18.42 13.92
N THR A 184 -18.42 17.60 14.89
CA THR A 184 -17.18 16.83 14.86
C THR A 184 -17.46 15.36 14.50
N CYS A 185 -16.42 14.56 14.36
CA CYS A 185 -16.52 13.14 14.05
C CYS A 185 -15.97 12.33 15.22
N ASP A 186 -16.66 11.25 15.60
CA ASP A 186 -16.15 10.29 16.57
C ASP A 186 -15.32 9.17 15.91
N GLU A 187 -14.83 8.20 16.69
CA GLU A 187 -13.98 7.11 16.20
C GLU A 187 -14.66 6.16 15.18
N PRO A 188 -15.96 5.80 15.33
CA PRO A 188 -16.69 5.10 14.27
C PRO A 188 -16.90 5.92 12.99
N GLY A 189 -16.85 7.25 13.08
CA GLY A 189 -17.12 8.18 11.98
C GLY A 189 -18.54 8.73 11.97
N ASP A 190 -19.25 8.65 13.09
CA ASP A 190 -20.55 9.29 13.28
C ASP A 190 -20.37 10.78 13.58
N ARG A 191 -21.37 11.58 13.19
CA ARG A 191 -21.38 13.03 13.43
C ARG A 191 -21.79 13.30 14.86
N VAL A 192 -20.97 14.08 15.57
CA VAL A 192 -21.28 14.58 16.92
C VAL A 192 -21.59 16.06 16.81
N CYS A 193 -22.86 16.43 17.01
CA CYS A 193 -23.28 17.82 16.90
C CYS A 193 -22.60 18.70 17.96
N LEU A 194 -22.22 19.92 17.55
CA LEU A 194 -21.74 20.94 18.46
C LEU A 194 -22.87 21.41 19.39
N GLU A 195 -22.51 22.02 20.51
CA GLU A 195 -23.48 22.53 21.48
C GLU A 195 -24.49 23.48 20.81
N GLY A 196 -25.78 23.23 21.05
CA GLY A 196 -26.88 24.00 20.46
C GLY A 196 -27.38 23.49 19.10
N TRP A 197 -26.73 22.49 18.50
CA TRP A 197 -27.11 21.92 17.20
C TRP A 197 -27.67 20.50 17.33
N THR A 198 -28.62 20.16 16.48
CA THR A 198 -29.31 18.86 16.46
C THR A 198 -29.61 18.39 15.03
N GLY A 199 -30.20 17.19 14.91
CA GLY A 199 -30.53 16.59 13.62
C GLY A 199 -29.41 15.73 13.04
N VAL A 200 -29.72 14.96 11.99
CA VAL A 200 -28.79 13.97 11.39
C VAL A 200 -27.56 14.64 10.74
N TYR A 201 -27.70 15.91 10.34
CA TYR A 201 -26.64 16.71 9.74
C TYR A 201 -26.16 17.86 10.66
N CYS A 202 -26.68 17.94 11.89
CA CYS A 202 -26.34 18.98 12.86
C CYS A 202 -26.58 20.40 12.32
N ASP A 203 -27.76 20.60 11.72
CA ASP A 203 -28.19 21.81 11.00
C ASP A 203 -29.49 22.42 11.55
N VAL A 204 -30.00 21.90 12.69
CA VAL A 204 -31.22 22.35 13.38
C VAL A 204 -30.90 22.93 14.75
#